data_AF-A0A086T2P5-F1
#
_entry.id   AF-A0A086T2P5-F1
#
_cell.length_a   1.000
_cell.length_b   1.000
_cell.length_c   1.000
_cell.angle_alpha   90.00
_cell.angle_beta   90.00
_cell.angle_gamma   90.00
#
_symmetry.space_group_name_H-M   'P 1'
#
loop_
_entity.id
_entity.type
_entity.pdbx_description
1 polymer ?
#
loop_
_entity_poly.entity_id
_entity_poly.type
_entity_poly.pdbx_seq_one_letter_code
_entity_poly.pdbx_strand_id
1 'polypeptide(L)'
;MAHYSEKKNLFPMQGGCPCGHTRYQLNLAPIIVHCCHCASCQRQTGSAFAINAVVEAGAITPLGPEPASSITGAGGSLEPCGVMPAFARLTGGGHVPPIPTAAAADEEGGTGKKLPPARPHLITIPSPSKIGLTVAQCPVCHTVLWNYYCGQGSHAAYLRVGTLDAPWEIDPDVHIFTSTRRKFVALDDGKPQFEGYYPSRAELCREEVLPRLDAIEEAAAGYRAELRKILGVSGT
;
A
#
# COMPACT_ATOMS: atom_id res chain seq x y z
N MET A 1 -0.24 -0.27 -24.08
CA MET A 1 -0.65 -1.55 -23.46
C MET A 1 -2.08 -1.41 -22.98
N ALA A 2 -2.82 -2.51 -22.82
CA ALA A 2 -4.19 -2.46 -22.28
C ALA A 2 -4.17 -1.95 -20.83
N HIS A 3 -5.19 -1.18 -20.45
CA HIS A 3 -5.31 -0.64 -19.11
C HIS A 3 -5.53 -1.78 -18.08
N TYR A 4 -5.03 -1.65 -16.86
CA TYR A 4 -5.03 -2.75 -15.88
C TYR A 4 -6.45 -3.26 -15.53
N SER A 5 -7.48 -2.41 -15.64
CA SER A 5 -8.88 -2.79 -15.40
C SER A 5 -9.49 -3.66 -16.50
N GLU A 6 -8.90 -3.68 -17.70
CA GLU A 6 -9.40 -4.44 -18.85
C GLU A 6 -8.84 -5.87 -18.89
N LYS A 7 -7.83 -6.16 -18.06
CA LYS A 7 -7.14 -7.45 -18.00
C LYS A 7 -7.97 -8.46 -17.19
N LYS A 8 -8.70 -9.33 -17.90
CA LYS A 8 -9.71 -10.27 -17.34
C LYS A 8 -9.24 -11.19 -16.19
N ASN A 9 -7.95 -11.45 -16.05
CA ASN A 9 -7.39 -12.37 -15.06
C ASN A 9 -6.34 -11.72 -14.16
N LEU A 10 -6.33 -10.38 -14.09
CA LEU A 10 -5.35 -9.68 -13.26
C LEU A 10 -5.71 -9.75 -11.76
N PHE A 11 -6.99 -9.79 -11.43
CA PHE A 11 -7.49 -9.86 -10.06
C PHE A 11 -8.24 -11.18 -9.83
N PRO A 12 -8.14 -11.82 -8.65
CA PRO A 12 -7.39 -11.36 -7.48
C PRO A 12 -5.87 -11.37 -7.68
N MET A 13 -5.18 -10.35 -7.17
CA MET A 13 -3.72 -10.23 -7.20
C MET A 13 -3.15 -10.29 -5.79
N GLN A 14 -2.11 -11.08 -5.56
CA GLN A 14 -1.44 -11.13 -4.27
C GLN A 14 -0.37 -10.04 -4.13
N GLY A 15 -0.04 -9.73 -2.88
CA GLY A 15 1.08 -8.89 -2.51
C GLY A 15 1.53 -9.14 -1.07
N GLY A 16 2.53 -8.39 -0.63
CA GLY A 16 3.04 -8.47 0.72
C GLY A 16 4.26 -7.59 0.99
N CYS A 17 4.78 -7.66 2.21
CA CYS A 17 6.08 -7.07 2.51
C CYS A 17 7.20 -7.84 1.77
N PRO A 18 8.35 -7.20 1.50
CA PRO A 18 9.56 -7.88 1.03
C PRO A 18 10.04 -8.99 1.97
N CYS A 19 9.70 -8.87 3.26
CA CYS A 19 10.02 -9.87 4.25
C CYS A 19 9.24 -11.17 4.10
N GLY A 20 8.08 -11.14 3.44
CA GLY A 20 7.08 -12.21 3.32
C GLY A 20 6.07 -12.32 4.49
N HIS A 21 6.30 -11.69 5.64
CA HIS A 21 5.54 -11.95 6.88
C HIS A 21 4.08 -11.50 6.81
N THR A 22 3.84 -10.38 6.13
CA THR A 22 2.48 -9.89 5.87
C THR A 22 2.18 -10.09 4.40
N ARG A 23 1.22 -10.97 4.11
CA ARG A 23 0.67 -11.24 2.78
C ARG A 23 -0.79 -10.79 2.72
N TYR A 24 -1.24 -10.39 1.55
CA TYR A 24 -2.62 -10.00 1.31
C TYR A 24 -3.02 -10.29 -0.14
N GLN A 25 -4.33 -10.35 -0.38
CA GLN A 25 -4.93 -10.44 -1.70
C GLN A 25 -5.72 -9.15 -1.98
N LEU A 26 -5.47 -8.54 -3.13
CA LEU A 26 -6.28 -7.49 -3.70
C LEU A 26 -7.32 -8.11 -4.64
N ASN A 27 -8.59 -8.06 -4.24
CA ASN A 27 -9.67 -8.78 -4.91
C ASN A 27 -10.28 -8.04 -6.11
N LEU A 28 -10.15 -6.71 -6.14
CA LEU A 28 -10.81 -5.86 -7.14
C LEU A 28 -9.80 -4.92 -7.78
N ALA A 29 -10.08 -4.54 -9.04
CA ALA A 29 -9.31 -3.51 -9.72
C ALA A 29 -9.37 -2.17 -8.95
N PRO A 30 -8.25 -1.42 -8.87
CA PRO A 30 -8.21 -0.09 -8.27
C PRO A 30 -9.23 0.86 -8.90
N ILE A 31 -9.87 1.69 -8.07
CA ILE A 31 -10.72 2.80 -8.52
C ILE A 31 -9.88 3.75 -9.38
N ILE A 32 -8.72 4.15 -8.86
CA ILE A 32 -7.75 4.99 -9.55
C ILE A 32 -6.36 4.74 -8.98
N VAL A 33 -5.31 4.87 -9.79
CA VAL A 33 -3.92 4.74 -9.38
C VAL A 33 -3.22 6.10 -9.45
N HIS A 34 -2.77 6.60 -8.31
CA HIS A 34 -2.05 7.88 -8.20
C HIS A 34 -0.55 7.68 -8.16
N CYS A 35 0.19 8.32 -9.06
CA CYS A 35 1.60 8.62 -8.86
C CYS A 35 1.73 9.92 -8.04
N CYS A 36 1.88 9.78 -6.73
CA CYS A 36 1.91 10.91 -5.80
C CYS A 36 3.33 11.37 -5.51
N HIS A 37 3.59 12.65 -5.79
CA HIS A 37 4.90 13.29 -5.64
C HIS A 37 5.06 14.04 -4.32
N CYS A 38 4.07 14.02 -3.41
CA CYS A 38 4.15 14.82 -2.19
C CYS A 38 5.30 14.37 -1.27
N ALA A 39 5.85 15.30 -0.50
CA ALA A 39 6.97 15.02 0.40
C ALA A 39 6.66 13.96 1.46
N SER A 40 5.38 13.78 1.85
CA SER A 40 4.98 12.69 2.74
C SER A 40 5.10 11.32 2.06
N CYS A 41 4.65 11.21 0.81
CA CYS A 41 4.81 9.97 0.03
C CYS A 41 6.29 9.66 -0.21
N GLN A 42 7.09 10.66 -0.57
CA GLN A 42 8.55 10.52 -0.73
C GLN A 42 9.22 10.01 0.55
N ARG A 43 8.90 10.59 1.72
CA ARG A 43 9.47 10.17 3.00
C ARG A 43 9.03 8.77 3.42
N GLN A 44 7.78 8.41 3.16
CA GLN A 44 7.26 7.10 3.54
C GLN A 44 7.85 5.95 2.72
N THR A 45 8.16 6.19 1.44
CA THR A 45 8.72 5.16 0.56
C THR A 45 10.23 5.24 0.40
N GLY A 46 10.85 6.37 0.76
CA GLY A 46 12.24 6.67 0.43
C GLY A 46 12.48 6.91 -1.08
N SER A 47 11.43 6.88 -1.90
CA SER A 47 11.49 7.06 -3.36
C SER A 47 11.12 8.49 -3.77
N ALA A 48 11.31 8.81 -5.06
CA ALA A 48 10.95 10.12 -5.61
C ALA A 48 9.43 10.37 -5.66
N PHE A 49 8.63 9.31 -5.57
CA PHE A 49 7.16 9.33 -5.53
C PHE A 49 6.65 8.04 -4.88
N ALA A 50 5.33 7.92 -4.76
CA ALA A 50 4.68 6.66 -4.47
C ALA A 50 3.53 6.40 -5.42
N ILE A 51 3.40 5.15 -5.87
CA ILE A 51 2.26 4.68 -6.66
C ILE A 51 1.23 4.09 -5.70
N ASN A 52 0.09 4.76 -5.58
CA ASN A 52 -0.98 4.38 -4.66
C ASN A 52 -2.23 3.98 -5.45
N ALA A 53 -2.61 2.72 -5.36
CA ALA A 53 -3.90 2.23 -5.85
C ALA A 53 -4.99 2.52 -4.81
N VAL A 54 -5.98 3.33 -5.18
CA VAL A 54 -7.13 3.60 -4.34
C VAL A 54 -8.15 2.49 -4.52
N VAL A 55 -8.49 1.81 -3.43
CA VAL A 55 -9.44 0.68 -3.40
C VAL A 55 -10.36 0.83 -2.19
N GLU A 56 -11.51 0.17 -2.21
CA GLU A 56 -12.29 -0.08 -1.00
C GLU A 56 -11.40 -0.82 0.00
N ALA A 57 -11.47 -0.46 1.29
CA ALA A 57 -10.69 -1.16 2.30
C ALA A 57 -11.00 -2.67 2.34
N GLY A 58 -12.26 -3.04 2.09
CA GLY A 58 -12.70 -4.44 1.99
C GLY A 58 -12.19 -5.20 0.76
N ALA A 59 -11.61 -4.51 -0.23
CA ALA A 59 -10.97 -5.17 -1.38
C ALA A 59 -9.63 -5.83 -1.03
N ILE A 60 -9.06 -5.52 0.14
CA ILE A 60 -7.80 -6.10 0.64
C ILE A 60 -8.12 -7.17 1.69
N THR A 61 -7.82 -8.43 1.38
CA THR A 61 -7.97 -9.54 2.32
C THR A 61 -6.60 -9.97 2.84
N PRO A 62 -6.33 -9.87 4.15
CA PRO A 62 -5.11 -10.42 4.73
C PRO A 62 -5.05 -11.93 4.47
N LEU A 63 -3.91 -12.40 3.98
CA LEU A 63 -3.63 -13.82 3.85
C LEU A 63 -2.93 -14.29 5.14
N GLY A 64 -3.09 -15.56 5.49
CA GLY A 64 -2.29 -16.18 6.55
C GLY A 64 -0.79 -16.18 6.19
N PRO A 65 0.09 -16.68 7.07
CA PRO A 65 1.53 -16.77 6.80
C PRO A 65 1.88 -17.83 5.72
N GLU A 66 0.95 -18.17 4.81
CA GLU A 66 1.24 -19.12 3.74
C GLU A 66 2.47 -18.66 2.94
N PRO A 67 3.33 -19.60 2.53
CA PRO A 67 4.59 -19.28 1.87
C PRO A 67 4.28 -18.42 0.65
N ALA A 68 4.96 -17.28 0.59
CA ALA A 68 4.95 -16.39 -0.56
C ALA A 68 5.04 -17.21 -1.83
N SER A 69 4.04 -17.16 -2.71
CA SER A 69 4.29 -17.50 -4.10
C SER A 69 5.42 -16.59 -4.56
N SER A 70 6.48 -17.21 -5.07
CA SER A 70 7.71 -16.55 -5.47
C SER A 70 7.40 -15.35 -6.36
N ILE A 71 7.90 -14.18 -5.97
CA ILE A 71 7.85 -12.99 -6.82
C ILE A 71 8.72 -13.33 -8.03
N THR A 72 8.08 -13.54 -9.19
CA THR A 72 8.77 -13.72 -10.47
C THR A 72 9.15 -12.33 -11.00
N GLY A 73 10.15 -11.73 -10.37
CA GLY A 73 10.88 -10.64 -11.02
C GLY A 73 11.61 -11.19 -12.25
N ALA A 74 11.71 -10.39 -13.31
CA ALA A 74 12.48 -10.73 -14.50
C ALA A 74 13.90 -11.22 -14.10
N GLY A 75 14.11 -12.54 -14.15
CA GLY A 75 15.41 -13.18 -13.98
C GLY A 75 15.67 -14.01 -12.71
N GLY A 76 14.68 -14.29 -11.85
CA GLY A 76 14.89 -15.28 -10.78
C GLY A 76 13.71 -15.41 -9.81
N SER A 77 13.46 -16.63 -9.32
CA SER A 77 12.52 -16.87 -8.22
C SER A 77 13.04 -16.16 -6.98
N LEU A 78 12.39 -15.07 -6.56
CA LEU A 78 12.64 -14.46 -5.26
C LEU A 78 11.97 -15.33 -4.18
N GLU A 79 12.58 -16.49 -3.91
CA GLU A 79 12.47 -17.08 -2.58
C GLU A 79 12.99 -16.02 -1.59
N PRO A 80 12.28 -15.72 -0.49
CA PRO A 80 12.82 -14.83 0.53
C PRO A 80 14.17 -15.39 0.97
N CYS A 81 15.27 -14.74 0.58
CA CYS A 81 16.58 -15.18 1.03
C CYS A 81 16.59 -15.04 2.55
N GLY A 82 16.71 -16.16 3.25
CA GLY A 82 16.77 -16.15 4.71
C GLY A 82 17.84 -15.17 5.17
N VAL A 83 17.54 -14.38 6.20
CA VAL A 83 18.53 -13.44 6.75
C VAL A 83 19.68 -14.25 7.35
N MET A 84 20.89 -14.09 6.81
CA MET A 84 22.10 -14.70 7.40
C MET A 84 22.27 -14.20 8.84
N PRO A 85 22.22 -15.08 9.87
CA PRO A 85 22.28 -14.64 11.27
C PRO A 85 23.56 -13.86 11.62
N ALA A 86 24.68 -14.17 10.96
CA ALA A 86 25.93 -13.45 11.13
C ALA A 86 25.84 -11.98 10.70
N PHE A 87 25.15 -11.69 9.60
CA PHE A 87 24.97 -10.32 9.11
C PHE A 87 24.12 -9.48 10.08
N ALA A 88 23.00 -10.04 10.55
CA ALA A 88 22.16 -9.39 11.56
C ALA A 88 22.98 -9.08 12.84
N ARG A 89 23.73 -10.05 13.37
CA ARG A 89 24.59 -9.84 14.54
C ARG A 89 25.64 -8.73 14.35
N LEU A 90 26.36 -8.75 13.22
CA LEU A 90 27.42 -7.76 12.96
C LEU A 90 26.87 -6.35 12.77
N THR A 91 25.65 -6.21 12.27
CA THR A 91 25.01 -4.91 12.05
C THR A 91 24.19 -4.42 13.26
N GLY A 92 24.14 -5.20 14.35
CA GLY A 92 23.25 -4.95 15.48
C GLY A 92 21.76 -5.12 15.13
N GLY A 93 21.46 -5.72 13.98
CA GLY A 93 20.12 -6.11 13.59
C GLY A 93 19.63 -7.28 14.44
N GLY A 94 18.38 -7.21 14.89
CA GLY A 94 17.71 -8.39 15.44
C GLY A 94 17.64 -9.50 14.39
N HIS A 95 17.83 -10.74 14.79
CA HIS A 95 17.53 -11.87 13.91
C HIS A 95 16.03 -11.83 13.59
N VAL A 96 15.68 -11.57 12.33
CA VAL A 96 14.32 -11.80 11.86
C VAL A 96 14.18 -13.31 11.74
N PRO A 97 13.35 -13.96 12.58
CA PRO A 97 13.15 -15.40 12.46
C PRO A 97 12.65 -15.70 11.04
N PRO A 98 13.10 -16.80 10.42
CA PRO A 98 12.59 -17.20 9.12
C PRO A 98 11.07 -17.31 9.23
N ILE A 99 10.37 -16.85 8.19
CA ILE A 99 8.95 -17.13 8.08
C ILE A 99 8.82 -18.65 8.07
N PRO A 100 7.93 -19.24 8.88
CA PRO A 100 7.69 -20.67 8.83
C PRO A 100 7.27 -21.04 7.40
N THR A 101 8.22 -21.56 6.63
CA THR A 101 7.88 -22.26 5.39
C THR A 101 7.25 -23.59 5.79
N ALA A 102 6.40 -24.15 4.93
CA ALA A 102 5.83 -25.48 5.17
C ALA A 102 6.90 -26.58 5.39
N ALA A 103 8.16 -26.32 5.05
CA ALA A 103 9.30 -27.22 5.18
C ALA A 103 10.13 -27.07 6.48
N ALA A 104 9.89 -26.04 7.30
CA ALA A 104 10.76 -25.70 8.44
C ALA A 104 10.21 -26.14 9.83
N ALA A 105 9.36 -27.17 9.87
CA ALA A 105 8.73 -27.63 11.11
C ALA A 105 9.70 -28.36 12.08
N ASP A 106 10.90 -28.72 11.63
CA ASP A 106 11.74 -29.70 12.33
C ASP A 106 13.14 -29.21 12.69
N GLU A 107 13.31 -28.05 13.34
CA GLU A 107 14.54 -27.78 14.13
C GLU A 107 14.23 -27.01 15.42
N GLU A 108 14.13 -27.74 16.53
CA GLU A 108 14.07 -27.20 17.89
C GLU A 108 15.45 -26.71 18.33
N GLY A 109 15.55 -25.47 18.84
CA GLY A 109 16.78 -25.04 19.52
C GLY A 109 17.04 -23.54 19.71
N GLY A 110 16.07 -22.66 19.48
CA GLY A 110 16.22 -21.22 19.75
C GLY A 110 15.18 -20.75 20.74
N THR A 111 15.57 -19.90 21.70
CA THR A 111 14.66 -19.15 22.58
C THR A 111 13.76 -18.24 21.72
N GLY A 112 12.71 -18.82 21.13
CA GLY A 112 11.97 -18.22 20.02
C GLY A 112 11.01 -17.16 20.52
N LYS A 113 11.36 -15.89 20.36
CA LYS A 113 10.40 -14.80 20.53
C LYS A 113 9.31 -14.99 19.48
N LYS A 114 8.08 -15.31 19.90
CA LYS A 114 6.93 -15.55 19.02
C LYS A 114 6.76 -14.37 18.04
N LEU A 115 6.69 -14.66 16.73
CA LEU A 115 6.42 -13.62 15.74
C LEU A 115 5.07 -12.94 16.01
N PRO A 116 4.93 -11.63 15.73
CA PRO A 116 3.65 -10.95 15.77
C PRO A 116 2.68 -11.55 14.74
N PRO A 117 1.36 -11.37 14.89
CA PRO A 117 0.39 -11.79 13.89
C PRO A 117 0.75 -11.26 12.48
N ALA A 118 0.51 -12.06 11.44
CA ALA A 118 0.83 -11.72 10.04
C ALA A 118 0.04 -10.51 9.49
N ARG A 119 -0.91 -9.97 10.24
CA ARG A 119 -1.67 -8.78 9.86
C ARG A 119 -0.83 -7.50 10.01
N PRO A 120 -1.05 -6.47 9.17
CA PRO A 120 -0.38 -5.20 9.32
C PRO A 120 -0.70 -4.56 10.68
N HIS A 121 0.31 -3.89 11.23
CA HIS A 121 0.15 -2.99 12.37
C HIS A 121 -0.24 -1.60 11.87
N LEU A 122 -1.26 -1.00 12.48
CA LEU A 122 -1.77 0.32 12.10
C LEU A 122 -1.18 1.39 13.01
N ILE A 123 -0.50 2.39 12.44
CA ILE A 123 0.09 3.52 13.15
C ILE A 123 -0.42 4.82 12.56
N THR A 124 -0.94 5.73 13.39
CA THR A 124 -1.29 7.08 12.94
C THR A 124 -0.07 7.99 13.03
N ILE A 125 0.29 8.61 11.91
CA ILE A 125 1.41 9.55 11.81
C ILE A 125 0.92 10.96 11.48
N PRO A 126 1.71 12.01 11.78
CA PRO A 126 1.41 13.37 11.36
C PRO A 126 1.25 13.49 9.83
N SER A 127 0.31 14.33 9.40
CA SER A 127 0.06 14.66 8.00
C SER A 127 -0.02 16.18 7.80
N PRO A 128 0.15 16.68 6.56
CA PRO A 128 -0.01 18.11 6.28
C PRO A 128 -1.39 18.68 6.66
N SER A 129 -2.45 17.85 6.69
CA SER A 129 -3.78 18.28 7.14
C SER A 129 -3.88 18.48 8.65
N LYS A 130 -2.83 18.14 9.42
CA LYS A 130 -2.76 18.16 10.90
C LYS A 130 -3.70 17.19 11.61
N ILE A 131 -4.61 16.53 10.88
CA ILE A 131 -5.46 15.45 11.40
C ILE A 131 -4.68 14.14 11.54
N GLY A 132 -3.67 13.94 10.69
CA GLY A 132 -2.91 12.69 10.60
C GLY A 132 -3.38 11.80 9.46
N LEU A 133 -2.66 10.68 9.28
CA LEU A 133 -3.03 9.57 8.40
C LEU A 133 -2.62 8.27 9.08
N THR A 134 -3.41 7.20 8.89
CA THR A 134 -3.08 5.88 9.44
C THR A 134 -2.33 5.08 8.40
N VAL A 135 -1.18 4.54 8.78
CA VAL A 135 -0.29 3.73 7.95
C VAL A 135 -0.41 2.28 8.39
N ALA A 136 -0.69 1.38 7.45
CA ALA A 136 -0.60 -0.05 7.65
C ALA A 136 0.80 -0.54 7.27
N GLN A 137 1.54 -1.06 8.25
CA GLN A 137 2.92 -1.54 8.05
C GLN A 137 3.05 -3.01 8.46
N CYS A 138 4.00 -3.71 7.83
CA CYS A 138 4.39 -5.01 8.33
C CYS A 138 4.96 -4.90 9.76
N PRO A 139 4.54 -5.71 10.73
CA PRO A 139 5.04 -5.65 12.09
C PRO A 139 6.49 -6.16 12.25
N VAL A 140 7.10 -6.70 11.19
CA VAL A 140 8.45 -7.26 11.21
C VAL A 140 9.44 -6.33 10.49
N CYS A 141 9.21 -6.03 9.21
CA CYS A 141 10.13 -5.20 8.42
C CYS A 141 9.67 -3.74 8.26
N HIS A 142 8.52 -3.37 8.83
CA HIS A 142 7.97 -2.02 8.80
C HIS A 142 7.65 -1.45 7.41
N THR A 143 7.69 -2.27 6.35
CA THR A 143 7.26 -1.85 5.03
C THR A 143 5.82 -1.36 5.06
N VAL A 144 5.60 -0.16 4.53
CA VAL A 144 4.28 0.43 4.34
C VAL A 144 3.54 -0.30 3.23
N LEU A 145 2.39 -0.88 3.56
CA LEU A 145 1.56 -1.64 2.61
C LEU A 145 0.42 -0.77 2.06
N TRP A 146 -0.26 -0.02 2.93
CA TRP A 146 -1.26 0.96 2.51
C TRP A 146 -1.47 2.05 3.56
N ASN A 147 -2.17 3.11 3.15
CA ASN A 147 -2.58 4.19 4.03
C ASN A 147 -4.10 4.37 4.05
N TYR A 148 -4.61 4.87 5.17
CA TYR A 148 -5.94 5.46 5.30
C TYR A 148 -5.78 6.97 5.54
N TYR A 149 -6.44 7.78 4.71
CA TYR A 149 -6.40 9.23 4.81
C TYR A 149 -7.68 9.76 5.46
N CYS A 150 -7.56 10.86 6.20
CA CYS A 150 -8.67 11.47 6.94
C CYS A 150 -9.88 11.88 6.08
N GLY A 151 -9.73 11.98 4.76
CA GLY A 151 -10.87 12.31 3.87
C GLY A 151 -11.88 11.15 3.75
N GLN A 152 -11.41 9.91 3.73
CA GLN A 152 -12.24 8.72 3.50
C GLN A 152 -12.15 7.70 4.64
N GLY A 153 -11.34 7.98 5.66
CA GLY A 153 -11.17 7.10 6.82
C GLY A 153 -10.75 5.69 6.42
N SER A 154 -11.27 4.70 7.14
CA SER A 154 -11.04 3.28 6.85
C SER A 154 -11.95 2.72 5.75
N HIS A 155 -12.64 3.56 4.97
CA HIS A 155 -13.47 3.10 3.85
C HIS A 155 -12.66 2.95 2.55
N ALA A 156 -11.59 3.74 2.38
CA ALA A 156 -10.70 3.67 1.23
C ALA A 156 -9.25 3.44 1.65
N ALA A 157 -8.63 2.38 1.13
CA ALA A 157 -7.21 2.12 1.29
C ALA A 157 -6.43 2.64 0.09
N TYR A 158 -5.26 3.21 0.37
CA TYR A 158 -4.29 3.68 -0.63
C TYR A 158 -3.14 2.68 -0.64
N LEU A 159 -3.35 1.58 -1.36
CA LEU A 159 -2.42 0.46 -1.44
C LEU A 159 -1.16 0.85 -2.21
N ARG A 160 0.02 0.53 -1.67
CA ARG A 160 1.28 0.71 -2.39
C ARG A 160 1.34 -0.31 -3.51
N VAL A 161 1.27 0.14 -4.76
CA VAL A 161 1.32 -0.77 -5.91
C VAL A 161 2.61 -1.59 -5.89
N GLY A 162 3.73 -0.99 -5.49
CA GLY A 162 5.03 -1.68 -5.38
C GLY A 162 5.12 -2.80 -4.35
N THR A 163 4.09 -3.04 -3.53
CA THR A 163 4.04 -4.21 -2.62
C THR A 163 3.19 -5.35 -3.18
N LEU A 164 2.65 -5.22 -4.39
CA LEU A 164 2.02 -6.33 -5.12
C LEU A 164 3.09 -7.25 -5.72
N ASP A 165 2.72 -8.49 -6.04
CA ASP A 165 3.65 -9.47 -6.63
C ASP A 165 3.94 -9.19 -8.11
N ALA A 166 2.99 -8.57 -8.82
CA ALA A 166 3.13 -8.14 -10.22
C ALA A 166 2.87 -6.63 -10.38
N PRO A 167 3.66 -5.76 -9.73
CA PRO A 167 3.40 -4.32 -9.67
C PRO A 167 3.49 -3.63 -11.03
N TRP A 168 4.27 -4.18 -11.96
CA TRP A 168 4.41 -3.69 -13.34
C TRP A 168 3.14 -3.86 -14.19
N GLU A 169 2.15 -4.62 -13.72
CA GLU A 169 0.87 -4.75 -14.42
C GLU A 169 -0.06 -3.55 -14.19
N ILE A 170 0.26 -2.68 -13.23
CA ILE A 170 -0.57 -1.56 -12.76
C ILE A 170 0.18 -0.23 -12.94
N ASP A 171 -0.07 0.41 -14.08
CA ASP A 171 0.41 1.77 -14.37
C ASP A 171 -0.40 2.84 -13.61
N PRO A 172 0.17 4.03 -13.37
CA PRO A 172 -0.56 5.17 -12.84
C PRO A 172 -1.59 5.72 -13.85
N ASP A 173 -2.69 6.23 -13.31
CA ASP A 173 -3.70 6.97 -14.05
C ASP A 173 -3.39 8.47 -14.08
N VAL A 174 -2.74 8.98 -13.03
CA VAL A 174 -2.54 10.42 -12.83
C VAL A 174 -1.34 10.72 -11.94
N HIS A 175 -0.70 11.85 -12.18
CA HIS A 175 0.33 12.44 -11.33
C HIS A 175 -0.26 13.55 -10.49
N ILE A 176 -0.10 13.45 -9.16
CA ILE A 176 -0.58 14.46 -8.21
C ILE A 176 0.55 15.01 -7.37
N PHE A 177 0.38 16.24 -6.88
CA PHE A 177 1.38 16.99 -6.12
C PHE A 177 2.71 17.20 -6.86
N THR A 178 2.66 17.38 -8.18
CA THR A 178 3.84 17.53 -9.04
C THR A 178 4.67 18.78 -8.74
N SER A 179 4.10 19.76 -8.03
CA SER A 179 4.82 20.92 -7.48
C SER A 179 6.02 20.53 -6.60
N THR A 180 5.98 19.34 -6.00
CA THR A 180 7.05 18.81 -5.13
C THR A 180 7.86 17.67 -5.76
N ARG A 181 7.64 17.39 -7.06
CA ARG A 181 8.36 16.37 -7.83
C ARG A 181 9.87 16.59 -7.78
N ARG A 182 10.63 15.52 -7.65
CA ARG A 182 12.10 15.57 -7.74
C ARG A 182 12.53 16.00 -9.15
N LYS A 183 13.43 16.97 -9.25
CA LYS A 183 13.83 17.59 -10.53
C LYS A 183 14.33 16.62 -11.60
N PHE A 184 14.90 15.49 -11.20
CA PHE A 184 15.41 14.47 -12.14
C PHE A 184 14.33 13.55 -12.71
N VAL A 185 13.10 13.57 -12.15
CA VAL A 185 11.99 12.75 -12.62
C VAL A 185 11.27 13.48 -13.75
N ALA A 186 11.46 13.00 -14.98
CA ALA A 186 10.64 13.37 -16.13
C ALA A 186 9.28 12.66 -16.05
N LEU A 187 8.21 13.34 -16.48
CA LEU A 187 6.86 12.79 -16.56
C LEU A 187 6.38 12.88 -18.02
N ASP A 188 6.70 11.85 -18.79
CA ASP A 188 6.51 11.74 -20.25
C ASP A 188 5.60 10.57 -20.66
N ASP A 189 4.87 10.01 -19.70
CA ASP A 189 3.93 8.90 -19.89
C ASP A 189 2.55 9.30 -20.45
N GLY A 190 2.35 10.59 -20.74
CA GLY A 190 1.11 11.14 -21.27
C GLY A 190 -0.05 11.17 -20.27
N LYS A 191 0.18 10.87 -18.99
CA LYS A 191 -0.85 10.88 -17.95
C LYS A 191 -1.15 12.30 -17.48
N PRO A 192 -2.39 12.62 -17.06
CA PRO A 192 -2.72 13.89 -16.45
C PRO A 192 -1.81 14.23 -15.26
N GLN A 193 -1.43 15.50 -15.13
CA GLN A 193 -0.49 15.97 -14.10
C GLN A 193 -1.07 17.19 -13.38
N PHE A 194 -1.07 17.14 -12.04
CA PHE A 194 -1.60 18.20 -11.20
C PHE A 194 -0.60 18.62 -10.13
N GLU A 195 -0.40 19.92 -9.98
CA GLU A 195 0.49 20.47 -8.96
C GLU A 195 0.03 20.20 -7.52
N GLY A 196 -1.26 19.95 -7.33
CA GLY A 196 -1.91 19.55 -6.09
C GLY A 196 -2.75 18.28 -6.27
N TYR A 197 -3.87 18.20 -5.55
CA TYR A 197 -4.89 17.19 -5.82
C TYR A 197 -5.77 17.65 -7.00
N TYR A 198 -6.26 16.72 -7.82
CA TYR A 198 -7.14 17.06 -8.95
C TYR A 198 -8.54 17.47 -8.46
N PRO A 199 -9.26 18.33 -9.21
CA PRO A 199 -10.48 18.96 -8.73
C PRO A 199 -11.68 18.03 -8.64
N SER A 200 -11.80 17.06 -9.56
CA SER A 200 -12.95 16.17 -9.66
C SER A 200 -12.51 14.71 -9.85
N ARG A 201 -12.96 13.83 -8.94
CA ARG A 201 -12.80 12.38 -9.13
C ARG A 201 -13.69 11.84 -10.23
N ALA A 202 -14.89 12.39 -10.40
CA ALA A 202 -15.84 11.91 -11.40
C ALA A 202 -15.34 12.12 -12.84
N GLU A 203 -14.54 13.17 -13.07
CA GLU A 203 -13.98 13.48 -14.40
C GLU A 203 -12.76 12.62 -14.75
N LEU A 204 -12.02 12.17 -13.74
CA LEU A 204 -10.75 11.46 -13.93
C LEU A 204 -10.89 9.94 -13.79
N CYS A 205 -11.81 9.49 -12.93
CA CYS A 205 -12.11 8.08 -12.77
C CYS A 205 -12.87 7.54 -13.97
N ARG A 206 -12.68 6.26 -14.25
CA ARG A 206 -13.43 5.56 -15.29
C ARG A 206 -14.90 5.41 -14.89
N GLU A 207 -15.79 5.40 -15.87
CA GLU A 207 -17.24 5.41 -15.62
C GLU A 207 -17.70 4.20 -14.81
N GLU A 208 -17.11 3.03 -15.04
CA GLU A 208 -17.46 1.79 -14.36
C GLU A 208 -17.12 1.78 -12.85
N VAL A 209 -16.26 2.69 -12.39
CA VAL A 209 -15.91 2.78 -10.96
C VAL A 209 -16.65 3.90 -10.22
N LEU A 210 -17.44 4.72 -10.90
CA LEU A 210 -18.19 5.82 -10.26
C LEU A 210 -19.16 5.31 -9.17
N PRO A 211 -19.96 4.24 -9.38
CA PRO A 211 -20.83 3.73 -8.32
C PRO A 211 -20.07 3.24 -7.08
N ARG A 212 -18.86 2.71 -7.28
CA ARG A 212 -17.97 2.26 -6.20
C ARG A 212 -17.43 3.45 -5.41
N LEU A 213 -17.06 4.52 -6.10
CA LEU A 213 -16.61 5.77 -5.49
C LEU A 213 -17.74 6.42 -4.68
N ASP A 214 -18.96 6.47 -5.23
CA ASP A 214 -20.13 7.04 -4.55
C ASP A 214 -20.42 6.29 -3.25
N ALA A 215 -20.35 4.95 -3.27
CA ALA A 215 -20.52 4.13 -2.06
C ALA A 215 -19.45 4.42 -0.99
N ILE A 216 -18.19 4.65 -1.38
CA ILE A 216 -17.14 5.09 -0.45
C ILE A 216 -17.46 6.46 0.13
N GLU A 217 -17.89 7.42 -0.71
CA GLU A 217 -18.18 8.77 -0.27
C GLU A 217 -19.39 8.84 0.67
N GLU A 218 -20.42 8.06 0.39
CA GLU A 218 -21.58 7.90 1.28
C GLU A 218 -21.16 7.34 2.64
N ALA A 219 -20.39 6.24 2.65
CA ALA A 219 -19.89 5.64 3.88
C ALA A 219 -18.98 6.61 4.66
N ALA A 220 -18.09 7.32 3.95
CA ALA A 220 -17.18 8.29 4.55
C ALA A 220 -17.87 9.55 5.07
N ALA A 221 -19.07 9.89 4.60
CA ALA A 221 -19.81 11.07 5.07
C ALA A 221 -20.12 10.99 6.56
N GLY A 222 -20.53 9.81 7.05
CA GLY A 222 -20.77 9.56 8.48
C GLY A 222 -19.49 9.72 9.31
N TYR A 223 -18.40 9.07 8.88
CA TYR A 223 -17.09 9.19 9.49
C TYR A 223 -16.60 10.64 9.57
N ARG A 224 -16.73 11.42 8.48
CA ARG A 224 -16.34 12.84 8.45
C ARG A 224 -17.21 13.70 9.37
N ALA A 225 -18.50 13.40 9.50
CA ALA A 225 -19.38 14.10 10.43
C ALA A 225 -18.96 13.85 11.88
N GLU A 226 -18.66 12.60 12.24
CA GLU A 226 -18.15 12.23 13.56
C GLU A 226 -16.79 12.87 13.85
N LEU A 227 -15.85 12.80 12.91
CA LEU A 227 -14.53 13.40 13.05
C LEU A 227 -14.62 14.92 13.28
N ARG A 228 -15.46 15.64 12.52
CA ARG A 228 -15.70 17.08 12.74
C ARG A 228 -16.23 17.38 14.13
N LYS A 229 -17.16 16.55 14.63
CA LYS A 229 -17.71 16.67 15.99
C LYS A 229 -16.61 16.51 17.04
N ILE A 230 -15.73 15.52 16.89
CA ILE A 230 -14.61 15.28 17.82
C ILE A 230 -13.60 16.45 17.80
N LEU A 231 -13.29 16.95 16.61
CA LEU A 231 -12.31 18.04 16.44
C LEU A 231 -12.88 19.42 16.81
N GLY A 232 -14.17 19.53 17.12
CA GLY A 232 -14.81 20.81 17.45
C GLY A 232 -14.86 21.80 16.29
N VAL A 233 -14.76 21.32 15.04
CA VAL A 233 -14.78 22.16 13.84
C VAL A 233 -16.22 22.25 13.32
N SER A 234 -16.95 23.28 13.77
CA SER A 234 -18.23 23.69 13.20
C SER A 234 -17.99 24.22 11.78
N GLY A 235 -18.75 23.72 10.80
CA GLY A 235 -18.42 23.85 9.38
C GLY A 235 -18.33 25.27 8.80
N THR A 236 -17.59 25.36 7.70
CA THR A 236 -17.83 26.25 6.55
C THR A 236 -17.63 25.43 5.30
#